data_AF-J4DNQ9-F1
#
_entry.id   AF-J4DNQ9-F1
#
_cell.length_a   1.000
_cell.length_b   1.000
_cell.length_c   1.000
_cell.angle_alpha   90.00
_cell.angle_beta   90.00
_cell.angle_gamma   90.00
#
_symmetry.space_group_name_H-M   'P 1'
#
loop_
_entity.id
_entity.type
_entity.pdbx_description
1 polymer ?
#
loop_
_entity_poly.entity_id
_entity_poly.type
_entity_poly.pdbx_seq_one_letter_code
_entity_poly.pdbx_strand_id
1 'polypeptide(L)'
;MGVVAAFRCSEVPSVNFMLRDEFESSFDSSNLQIKLTTEDNKVFEKLIENLPIVTSVGKIGKNYIWAMTNEEESCSDGTLAVAVAMTGRCLAIKSKGSCFELSSIDSIIRKSSEIALDNFNTINNYIFGS
;
A
#
# COMPACT_ATOMS: atom_id res chain seq x y z
N MET A 1 5.87 -1.63 2.45
CA MET A 1 6.27 -0.82 3.62
C MET A 1 6.39 0.65 3.28
N GLY A 2 7.43 1.08 2.54
CA GLY A 2 7.73 2.51 2.32
C GLY A 2 6.56 3.33 1.76
N VAL A 3 5.83 2.82 0.76
CA VAL A 3 4.65 3.51 0.20
C VAL A 3 3.57 3.72 1.28
N VAL A 4 3.19 2.67 2.01
CA VAL A 4 2.15 2.76 3.05
C VAL A 4 2.56 3.76 4.13
N ALA A 5 3.81 3.72 4.59
CA ALA A 5 4.32 4.64 5.59
C ALA A 5 4.34 6.10 5.08
N ALA A 6 4.84 6.34 3.87
CA ALA A 6 4.87 7.67 3.27
C ALA A 6 3.46 8.27 3.16
N PHE A 7 2.48 7.48 2.70
CA PHE A 7 1.09 7.91 2.60
C PHE A 7 0.46 8.19 3.98
N ARG A 8 0.74 7.36 5.00
CA ARG A 8 0.26 7.59 6.37
C ARG A 8 0.87 8.83 7.04
N CYS A 9 2.09 9.22 6.68
CA CYS A 9 2.74 10.43 7.18
C CYS A 9 2.48 11.67 6.30
N SER A 10 1.70 11.55 5.22
CA SER A 10 1.44 12.65 4.31
C SER A 10 0.24 13.47 4.78
N GLU A 11 0.40 14.79 4.80
CA GLU A 11 -0.70 15.73 5.01
C GLU A 11 -1.16 16.27 3.65
N VAL A 12 -2.25 15.70 3.13
CA VAL A 12 -2.87 16.17 1.88
C VAL A 12 -4.05 17.06 2.25
N PRO A 13 -4.03 18.36 1.86
CA PRO A 13 -5.13 19.26 2.19
C PRO A 13 -6.40 18.85 1.44
N SER A 14 -7.54 19.14 2.05
CA SER A 14 -8.83 19.07 1.35
C SER A 14 -9.05 20.37 0.55
N VAL A 15 -9.60 20.21 -0.65
CA VAL A 15 -9.83 21.31 -1.61
C VAL A 15 -11.29 21.33 -2.05
N ASN A 16 -11.88 22.51 -2.02
CA ASN A 16 -13.21 22.76 -2.56
C ASN A 16 -13.11 23.63 -3.81
N PHE A 17 -13.90 23.25 -4.82
CA PHE A 17 -14.04 24.00 -6.06
C PHE A 17 -15.32 24.81 -6.01
N MET A 18 -15.22 26.11 -6.26
CA MET A 18 -16.37 27.00 -6.40
C MET A 18 -16.33 27.59 -7.81
N LEU A 19 -17.47 27.57 -8.48
CA LEU A 19 -17.65 28.33 -9.71
C LEU A 19 -17.93 29.78 -9.32
N ARG A 20 -17.24 30.72 -9.96
CA ARG A 20 -17.51 32.15 -9.79
C ARG A 20 -18.89 32.47 -10.35
N ASP A 21 -19.73 33.15 -9.57
CA ASP A 21 -20.94 33.77 -10.09
C ASP A 21 -20.54 34.88 -11.09
N GLU A 22 -21.19 34.89 -12.26
CA GLU A 22 -20.90 35.76 -13.41
C GLU A 22 -21.05 37.28 -13.13
N PHE A 23 -21.41 37.66 -11.90
CA PHE A 23 -21.64 39.06 -11.50
C PHE A 23 -20.42 39.77 -10.88
N GLU A 24 -19.34 39.05 -10.53
CA GLU A 24 -18.12 39.67 -10.03
C GLU A 24 -17.13 39.95 -11.17
N SER A 25 -17.14 41.18 -11.65
CA SER A 25 -16.19 41.70 -12.65
C SER A 25 -14.75 41.56 -12.15
N SER A 26 -13.99 40.61 -12.71
CA SER A 26 -12.54 40.57 -12.51
C SER A 26 -11.81 40.13 -13.78
N PHE A 27 -10.61 40.68 -13.95
CA PHE A 27 -9.75 40.60 -15.14
C PHE A 27 -9.09 39.23 -15.38
N ASP A 28 -9.57 38.16 -14.75
CA ASP A 28 -8.94 36.84 -14.82
C ASP A 28 -9.83 35.84 -15.57
N SER A 29 -9.27 35.17 -16.58
CA SER A 29 -10.02 34.37 -17.57
C SER A 29 -10.52 33.00 -17.08
N SER A 30 -10.37 32.70 -15.79
CA SER A 30 -10.78 31.43 -15.21
C SER A 30 -11.95 31.58 -14.22
N ASN A 31 -13.04 30.88 -14.50
CA ASN A 31 -14.27 30.86 -13.67
C ASN A 31 -14.18 29.90 -12.47
N LEU A 32 -12.99 29.34 -12.19
CA LEU A 32 -12.76 28.32 -11.17
C LEU A 32 -11.99 28.92 -10.00
N GLN A 33 -12.60 28.92 -8.81
CA GLN A 33 -11.92 29.27 -7.57
C GLN A 33 -11.65 28.00 -6.76
N ILE A 34 -10.38 27.80 -6.37
CA ILE A 34 -9.96 26.69 -5.50
C ILE A 34 -9.77 27.25 -4.10
N LYS A 35 -10.45 26.66 -3.10
CA LYS A 35 -10.31 27.03 -1.70
C LYS A 35 -9.81 25.83 -0.90
N LEU A 36 -8.71 26.02 -0.17
CA LEU A 36 -8.24 25.04 0.81
C LEU A 36 -9.20 25.04 2.01
N THR A 37 -9.58 23.85 2.46
CA THR A 37 -10.35 23.68 3.70
C THR A 37 -9.42 23.22 4.81
N THR A 38 -9.74 23.62 6.04
CA THR A 38 -9.03 23.16 7.25
C THR A 38 -9.46 21.77 7.72
N GLU A 39 -10.44 21.16 7.04
CA GLU A 39 -10.91 19.81 7.33
C GLU A 39 -9.95 18.76 6.75
N ASP A 40 -9.85 17.63 7.45
CA ASP A 40 -9.05 16.50 6.98
C ASP A 40 -9.60 15.93 5.67
N ASN A 41 -8.69 15.53 4.78
CA ASN A 41 -9.05 14.93 3.51
C ASN A 41 -9.54 13.48 3.69
N LYS A 42 -10.84 13.31 3.91
CA LYS A 42 -11.49 11.99 4.11
C LYS A 42 -11.32 11.03 2.92
N VAL A 43 -11.19 11.56 1.70
CA VAL A 43 -10.92 10.74 0.52
C VAL A 43 -9.51 10.15 0.59
N PHE A 44 -8.54 10.96 1.01
CA PHE A 44 -7.16 10.53 1.19
C PHE A 44 -7.02 9.54 2.35
N GLU A 45 -7.64 9.80 3.51
CA GLU A 45 -7.68 8.85 4.64
C GLU A 45 -8.18 7.47 4.20
N LYS A 46 -9.33 7.42 3.51
CA LYS A 46 -9.92 6.17 3.02
C LYS A 46 -9.04 5.47 1.98
N LEU A 47 -8.31 6.22 1.15
CA LEU A 47 -7.34 5.64 0.22
C LEU A 47 -6.22 4.92 0.99
N ILE A 48 -5.67 5.57 2.01
CA ILE A 48 -4.57 5.02 2.81
C ILE A 48 -4.96 3.72 3.50
N GLU A 49 -6.17 3.64 4.05
CA GLU A 49 -6.70 2.43 4.71
C GLU A 49 -6.75 1.21 3.78
N ASN A 50 -6.87 1.44 2.48
CA ASN A 50 -6.96 0.39 1.47
C ASN A 50 -5.60 -0.01 0.86
N LEU A 51 -4.50 0.67 1.22
CA LEU A 51 -3.19 0.36 0.67
C LEU A 51 -2.67 -0.99 1.23
N PRO A 52 -2.31 -1.95 0.36
CA PRO A 52 -1.77 -3.23 0.80
C PRO A 52 -0.29 -3.15 1.16
N ILE A 53 0.14 -4.08 2.01
CA ILE A 53 1.56 -4.44 2.16
C ILE A 53 1.84 -5.63 1.26
N VAL A 54 2.88 -5.51 0.43
CA VAL A 54 3.37 -6.61 -0.39
C VAL A 54 4.47 -7.32 0.39
N THR A 55 4.33 -8.64 0.48
CA THR A 55 5.37 -9.55 0.99
C THR A 55 5.89 -10.38 -0.17
N SER A 56 7.20 -10.63 -0.21
CA SER A 56 7.83 -11.51 -1.18
C SER A 56 8.38 -12.76 -0.49
N VAL A 57 8.26 -13.88 -1.17
CA VAL A 57 8.86 -15.15 -0.79
C VAL A 57 9.60 -15.72 -1.99
N GLY A 58 10.81 -16.21 -1.79
CA GLY A 58 11.53 -16.97 -2.81
C GLY A 58 11.50 -18.45 -2.53
N LYS A 59 11.62 -19.22 -3.61
CA LYS A 59 11.75 -20.67 -3.59
C LYS A 59 13.20 -21.04 -3.83
N ILE A 60 13.79 -21.80 -2.92
CA ILE A 60 15.12 -22.41 -3.09
C ILE A 60 14.97 -23.92 -2.89
N GLY A 61 14.96 -24.66 -4.00
CA GLY A 61 14.65 -26.08 -4.01
C GLY A 61 13.22 -26.34 -3.52
N LYS A 62 13.09 -26.92 -2.31
CA LYS A 62 11.79 -27.20 -1.67
C LYS A 62 11.43 -26.22 -0.54
N ASN A 63 12.30 -25.27 -0.26
CA ASN A 63 12.13 -24.33 0.85
C ASN A 63 11.60 -22.99 0.37
N TYR A 64 10.86 -22.31 1.25
CA TYR A 64 10.32 -20.97 1.03
C TYR A 64 10.93 -19.99 2.02
N ILE A 65 11.51 -18.90 1.52
CA ILE A 65 12.28 -17.93 2.30
C ILE A 65 11.66 -16.55 2.12
N TRP A 66 11.29 -15.91 3.24
CA TRP A 66 10.82 -14.53 3.28
C TRP A 66 11.96 -13.60 3.67
N ALA A 67 11.83 -12.32 3.33
CA ALA A 67 12.84 -11.30 3.62
C ALA A 67 14.23 -11.68 3.07
N MET A 68 14.25 -12.25 1.86
CA MET A 68 15.47 -12.70 1.21
C MET A 68 16.47 -11.56 1.05
N THR A 69 17.75 -11.87 1.26
CA THR A 69 18.84 -11.00 0.83
C THR A 69 18.99 -11.03 -0.70
N ASN A 70 19.79 -10.13 -1.25
CA ASN A 70 20.08 -10.11 -2.69
C ASN A 70 20.73 -11.42 -3.16
N GLU A 71 21.58 -12.01 -2.32
CA GLU A 71 22.26 -13.29 -2.58
C GLU A 71 21.26 -14.45 -2.60
N GLU A 72 20.32 -14.48 -1.66
CA GLU A 72 19.26 -15.49 -1.58
C GLU A 72 18.28 -15.37 -2.75
N GLU A 73 17.89 -14.14 -3.13
CA GLU A 73 17.05 -13.90 -4.30
C GLU A 73 17.75 -14.35 -5.59
N SER A 74 19.05 -14.10 -5.72
CA SER A 74 19.85 -14.51 -6.89
C SER A 74 19.99 -16.03 -7.00
N CYS A 75 19.95 -16.74 -5.87
CA CYS A 75 19.96 -18.20 -5.82
C CYS A 75 18.56 -18.82 -5.93
N SER A 76 17.50 -18.01 -5.98
CA SER A 76 16.13 -18.50 -5.97
C SER A 76 15.69 -19.00 -7.35
N ASP A 77 14.95 -20.11 -7.35
CA ASP A 77 14.34 -20.68 -8.54
C ASP A 77 13.19 -19.78 -9.05
N GLY A 78 12.55 -19.04 -8.14
CA GLY A 78 11.46 -18.14 -8.44
C GLY A 78 10.95 -17.43 -7.20
N THR A 79 10.18 -16.37 -7.41
CA THR A 79 9.60 -15.55 -6.36
C THR A 79 8.10 -15.43 -6.50
N LEU A 80 7.42 -15.33 -5.36
CA LEU A 80 6.00 -15.05 -5.25
C LEU A 80 5.82 -13.79 -4.41
N ALA A 81 5.10 -12.82 -4.95
CA ALA A 81 4.69 -11.62 -4.26
C ALA A 81 3.21 -11.72 -3.89
N VAL A 82 2.89 -11.46 -2.63
CA VAL A 82 1.52 -11.50 -2.08
C VAL A 82 1.19 -10.12 -1.53
N ALA A 83 0.19 -9.47 -2.09
CA ALA A 83 -0.35 -8.19 -1.62
C ALA A 83 -1.47 -8.45 -0.61
N VAL A 84 -1.33 -7.93 0.60
CA VAL A 84 -2.23 -8.18 1.72
C VAL A 84 -2.78 -6.85 2.24
N ALA A 85 -4.11 -6.77 2.39
CA ALA A 85 -4.78 -5.63 3.00
C ALA A 85 -4.56 -5.58 4.51
N MET A 86 -4.83 -4.44 5.15
CA MET A 86 -4.76 -4.29 6.60
C MET A 86 -5.71 -5.23 7.38
N THR A 87 -6.73 -5.77 6.71
CA THR A 87 -7.63 -6.80 7.28
C THR A 87 -7.03 -8.22 7.26
N GLY A 88 -5.84 -8.40 6.68
CA GLY A 88 -5.23 -9.72 6.47
C GLY A 88 -5.71 -10.43 5.21
N ARG A 89 -6.64 -9.83 4.45
CA ARG A 89 -7.12 -10.42 3.19
C ARG A 89 -6.06 -10.29 2.10
N CYS A 90 -5.76 -11.40 1.43
CA CYS A 90 -4.96 -11.41 0.20
C CYS A 90 -5.73 -10.72 -0.94
N LEU A 91 -5.14 -9.69 -1.54
CA LEU A 91 -5.72 -8.93 -2.65
C LEU A 91 -5.20 -9.37 -4.01
N ALA A 92 -3.91 -9.70 -4.08
CA ALA A 92 -3.26 -10.09 -5.33
C ALA A 92 -2.05 -10.98 -5.07
N ILE A 93 -1.76 -11.84 -6.03
CA ILE A 93 -0.60 -12.72 -6.03
C ILE A 93 0.07 -12.59 -7.39
N LYS A 94 1.39 -12.47 -7.40
CA LYS A 94 2.20 -12.44 -8.62
C LYS A 94 3.38 -13.38 -8.47
N SER A 95 3.51 -14.34 -9.37
CA SER A 95 4.71 -15.17 -9.48
C SER A 95 5.67 -14.62 -10.52
N LYS A 96 6.96 -14.89 -10.31
CA LYS A 96 8.04 -14.64 -11.27
C LYS A 96 9.01 -15.81 -11.22
N GLY A 97 9.34 -16.40 -12.36
CA GLY A 97 10.24 -17.55 -12.45
C GLY A 97 9.52 -18.90 -12.30
N SER A 98 10.08 -19.79 -11.45
CA SER A 98 9.66 -21.19 -11.25
C SER A 98 8.20 -21.38 -10.81
N CYS A 99 7.74 -22.63 -10.90
CA CYS A 99 6.42 -23.07 -10.47
C CYS A 99 6.37 -23.31 -8.96
N PHE A 100 5.25 -22.91 -8.35
CA PHE A 100 4.94 -23.17 -6.94
C PHE A 100 3.95 -24.33 -6.87
N GLU A 101 4.14 -25.22 -5.90
CA GLU A 101 3.18 -26.32 -5.68
C GLU A 101 1.86 -25.75 -5.18
N LEU A 102 0.75 -26.13 -5.82
CA LEU A 102 -0.58 -25.63 -5.47
C LEU A 102 -0.93 -25.88 -3.99
N SER A 103 -0.50 -27.02 -3.46
CA SER A 103 -0.63 -27.41 -2.05
C SER A 103 0.07 -26.46 -1.08
N SER A 104 1.13 -25.78 -1.53
CA SER A 104 1.91 -24.84 -0.72
C SER A 104 1.38 -23.40 -0.83
N ILE A 105 0.54 -23.08 -1.81
CA ILE A 105 0.11 -21.70 -2.05
C ILE A 105 -0.70 -21.17 -0.86
N ASP A 106 -1.61 -21.98 -0.30
CA ASP A 106 -2.42 -21.56 0.86
C ASP A 106 -1.55 -21.23 2.09
N SER A 107 -0.57 -22.10 2.40
CA SER A 107 0.34 -21.88 3.52
C SER A 107 1.24 -20.65 3.31
N ILE A 108 1.70 -20.43 2.08
CA ILE A 108 2.46 -19.24 1.70
C ILE A 108 1.61 -17.97 1.89
N ILE A 109 0.38 -17.95 1.38
CA ILE A 109 -0.53 -16.80 1.52
C ILE A 109 -0.81 -16.52 3.00
N ARG A 110 -1.09 -17.56 3.79
CA ARG A 110 -1.35 -17.42 5.22
C ARG A 110 -0.14 -16.80 5.93
N LYS A 111 1.06 -17.32 5.67
CA LYS A 111 2.28 -16.81 6.30
C LYS A 111 2.60 -15.37 5.86
N SER A 112 2.44 -15.08 4.59
CA SER A 112 2.54 -13.73 4.05
C SER A 112 1.53 -12.77 4.69
N SER A 113 0.33 -13.25 5.00
CA SER A 113 -0.70 -12.45 5.66
C SER A 113 -0.35 -12.13 7.11
N GLU A 114 0.16 -13.11 7.86
CA GLU A 114 0.71 -12.89 9.22
C GLU A 114 1.81 -11.82 9.20
N ILE A 115 2.80 -11.97 8.32
CA ILE A 115 3.92 -11.02 8.18
C ILE A 115 3.42 -9.62 7.82
N ALA A 116 2.46 -9.52 6.90
CA ALA A 116 1.91 -8.23 6.50
C ALA A 116 1.14 -7.55 7.65
N LEU A 117 0.34 -8.30 8.41
CA LEU A 117 -0.38 -7.78 9.57
C LEU A 117 0.56 -7.28 10.66
N ASP A 118 1.61 -8.03 10.99
CA ASP A 118 2.64 -7.59 11.92
C ASP A 118 3.27 -6.27 11.46
N ASN A 119 3.60 -6.18 10.17
CA ASN A 119 4.15 -4.97 9.59
C ASN A 119 3.19 -3.77 9.61
N PHE A 120 1.89 -3.98 9.38
CA PHE A 120 0.88 -2.93 9.56
C PHE A 120 0.85 -2.44 11.01
N ASN A 121 0.86 -3.35 11.98
CA ASN A 121 0.89 -3.02 13.40
C ASN A 121 2.16 -2.23 13.76
N THR A 122 3.32 -2.66 13.27
CA THR A 122 4.58 -1.93 13.47
C THR A 122 4.50 -0.50 12.91
N ILE A 123 4.03 -0.32 11.67
CA ILE A 123 3.88 1.02 11.08
C ILE A 123 2.95 1.89 11.94
N ASN A 124 1.79 1.36 12.33
CA ASN A 124 0.82 2.12 13.11
C ASN A 124 1.38 2.49 14.48
N ASN A 125 2.12 1.60 15.14
CA ASN A 125 2.77 1.90 16.42
C ASN A 125 3.81 3.02 16.29
N TYR A 126 4.57 3.08 15.18
CA TYR A 126 5.55 4.16 14.98
C TYR A 126 4.92 5.50 14.59
N ILE A 127 3.77 5.49 13.91
CA ILE A 127 3.12 6.73 13.44
C ILE A 127 2.17 7.31 14.50
N PHE A 128 1.41 6.45 15.20
CA PHE A 128 0.36 6.87 16.13
C PHE A 128 0.69 6.55 17.60
N GLY A 129 1.72 5.75 17.87
CA GLY A 129 2.19 5.46 19.23
C GLY A 129 3.08 6.59 19.76
N SER A 130 2.45 7.66 20.22
CA SER A 130 3.05 8.76 20.99
C SER A 130 2.07 9.24 22.03
#